data_AF-A0A7W0LNE0-F1
#
_entry.id   AF-A0A7W0LNE0-F1
#
_cell.length_a   1.000
_cell.length_b   1.000
_cell.length_c   1.000
_cell.angle_alpha   90.00
_cell.angle_beta   90.00
_cell.angle_gamma   90.00
#
_symmetry.space_group_name_H-M   'P 1'
#
loop_
_entity.id
_entity.type
_entity.pdbx_description
1 polymer ?
#
loop_
_entity_poly.entity_id
_entity_poly.type
_entity_poly.pdbx_seq_one_letter_code
_entity_poly.pdbx_strand_id
1 'polypeptide(L)'
;MKLGRLWLPVALHNLRRPRGLVGAAVSILRSGPTRWMLERLREQDVPVVAIHGDRDIAVPLRTGEDAARRAGGELVVVHGATHAWPLKDPETLPAIVGELLAEGSLGDAIRRAIKEAGLDPDGASLSEVEAAMCAPDARILGLVAGPGSELAPDGLRDRPRRPRYTWTRTRPLPTG
;
A
#
# COMPACT_ATOMS: atom_id res chain seq x y z
N MET A 1 5.29 6.95 -34.16
CA MET A 1 3.92 7.50 -33.94
C MET A 1 2.88 6.38 -33.95
N LYS A 2 2.58 5.75 -32.79
CA LYS A 2 1.56 4.68 -32.69
C LYS A 2 0.76 4.65 -31.36
N LEU A 3 0.99 5.58 -30.40
CA LEU A 3 0.24 5.63 -29.14
C LEU A 3 -1.06 6.46 -29.19
N GLY A 4 -1.24 7.36 -30.18
CA GLY A 4 -2.40 8.26 -30.24
C GLY A 4 -3.74 7.56 -30.53
N ARG A 5 -3.72 6.37 -31.17
CA ARG A 5 -4.92 5.61 -31.51
C ARG A 5 -5.52 4.82 -30.34
N LEU A 6 -4.78 4.62 -29.25
CA LEU A 6 -5.25 3.84 -28.10
C LEU A 6 -5.98 4.70 -27.05
N TRP A 7 -5.63 5.99 -26.96
CA TRP A 7 -6.26 6.93 -26.02
C TRP A 7 -7.52 7.58 -26.57
N LEU A 8 -7.68 7.61 -27.90
CA LEU A 8 -8.82 8.25 -28.56
C LEU A 8 -10.17 7.66 -28.11
N PRO A 9 -10.37 6.34 -28.01
CA PRO A 9 -11.64 5.78 -27.55
C PRO A 9 -11.92 6.08 -26.07
N VAL A 10 -10.88 6.08 -25.22
CA VAL A 10 -10.99 6.37 -23.78
C VAL A 10 -11.32 7.85 -23.55
N ALA A 11 -10.65 8.75 -24.27
CA ALA A 11 -10.93 10.18 -24.24
C ALA A 11 -12.34 10.49 -24.78
N LEU A 12 -12.77 9.86 -25.88
CA LEU A 12 -14.09 10.05 -26.47
C LEU A 12 -15.21 9.44 -25.60
N HIS A 13 -14.95 8.34 -24.90
CA HIS A 13 -15.87 7.73 -23.93
C HIS A 13 -16.06 8.64 -22.71
N ASN A 14 -14.98 9.22 -22.19
CA ASN A 14 -15.00 10.17 -21.08
C ASN A 14 -15.68 11.51 -21.46
N LEU A 15 -15.53 11.95 -22.72
CA LEU A 15 -16.22 13.14 -23.24
C LEU A 15 -17.74 12.94 -23.38
N ARG A 16 -18.19 11.70 -23.65
CA ARG A 16 -19.61 11.34 -23.77
C ARG A 16 -20.30 11.03 -22.44
N ARG A 17 -19.55 10.83 -21.34
CA ARG A 17 -20.09 10.60 -19.98
C ARG A 17 -19.32 11.40 -18.90
N PRO A 18 -19.33 12.74 -18.96
CA PRO A 18 -18.55 13.58 -18.03
C PRO A 18 -18.95 13.42 -16.56
N ARG A 19 -20.16 12.93 -16.26
CA ARG A 19 -20.67 12.76 -14.90
C ARG A 19 -19.82 11.80 -14.04
N GLY A 20 -19.18 10.79 -14.64
CA GLY A 20 -18.34 9.85 -13.90
C GLY A 20 -17.00 10.46 -13.46
N LEU A 21 -16.35 11.22 -14.34
CA LEU A 21 -15.11 11.93 -14.03
C LEU A 21 -15.35 13.13 -13.10
N VAL A 22 -16.43 13.89 -13.32
CA VAL A 22 -16.84 14.97 -12.41
C VAL A 22 -17.19 14.39 -11.04
N GLY A 23 -17.85 13.23 -10.97
CA GLY A 23 -18.14 12.55 -9.71
C GLY A 23 -16.88 12.14 -8.94
N ALA A 24 -15.88 11.57 -9.62
CA ALA A 24 -14.60 11.23 -8.99
C ALA A 24 -13.83 12.48 -8.55
N ALA A 25 -13.76 13.52 -9.39
CA ALA A 25 -13.10 14.78 -9.06
C ALA A 25 -13.80 15.50 -7.90
N VAL A 26 -15.14 15.54 -7.88
CA VAL A 26 -15.93 16.10 -6.77
C VAL A 26 -15.78 15.27 -5.51
N SER A 27 -15.67 13.94 -5.60
CA SER A 27 -15.40 13.07 -4.45
C SER A 27 -14.02 13.33 -3.85
N ILE A 28 -13.00 13.53 -4.68
CA ILE A 28 -11.64 13.90 -4.25
C ILE A 28 -11.62 15.32 -3.67
N LEU A 29 -12.36 16.27 -4.25
CA LEU A 29 -12.47 17.63 -3.70
C LEU A 29 -13.28 17.68 -2.40
N ARG A 30 -14.23 16.74 -2.22
CA ARG A 30 -15.04 16.60 -1.00
C ARG A 30 -14.40 15.70 0.05
N SER A 31 -13.33 14.97 -0.27
CA SER A 31 -12.62 14.23 0.77
C SER A 31 -12.04 15.26 1.73
N GLY A 32 -12.47 15.16 2.99
CA GLY A 32 -12.02 16.08 4.03
C GLY A 32 -10.49 16.00 4.17
N PRO A 33 -9.86 17.06 4.70
CA PRO A 33 -8.41 17.07 4.89
C PRO A 33 -7.98 15.88 5.76
N THR A 34 -7.15 14.99 5.22
CA THR A 34 -6.63 13.80 5.92
C THR A 34 -5.44 14.11 6.83
N ARG A 35 -4.99 15.36 6.85
CA ARG A 35 -3.88 15.86 7.66
C ARG A 35 -3.99 15.44 9.12
N TRP A 36 -5.14 15.70 9.75
CA TRP A 36 -5.34 15.39 11.16
C TRP A 36 -5.29 13.89 11.42
N MET A 37 -5.74 13.05 10.47
CA MET A 37 -5.67 11.60 10.59
C MET A 37 -4.22 11.11 10.59
N LEU A 38 -3.38 11.67 9.71
CA LEU A 38 -1.95 11.34 9.67
C LEU A 38 -1.23 11.78 10.96
N GLU A 39 -1.56 12.96 11.47
CA GLU A 39 -1.02 13.46 12.73
C GLU A 39 -1.49 12.58 13.93
N ARG A 40 -2.75 12.13 13.92
CA ARG A 40 -3.26 11.15 14.90
C ARG A 40 -2.55 9.81 14.82
N LEU A 41 -2.27 9.28 13.62
CA LEU A 41 -1.51 8.03 13.46
C LEU A 41 -0.14 8.14 14.14
N ARG A 42 0.55 9.27 13.93
CA ARG A 42 1.83 9.54 14.60
C ARG A 42 1.69 9.63 16.11
N GLU A 43 0.70 10.38 16.61
CA GLU A 43 0.45 10.52 18.06
C GLU A 43 0.09 9.20 18.75
N GLN A 44 -0.39 8.21 18.00
CA GLN A 44 -0.72 6.87 18.50
C GLN A 44 0.38 5.84 18.17
N ASP A 45 1.56 6.30 17.73
CA ASP A 45 2.69 5.45 17.34
C ASP A 45 2.32 4.37 16.31
N VAL A 46 1.33 4.64 15.44
CA VAL A 46 0.93 3.71 14.39
C VAL A 46 1.97 3.73 13.28
N PRO A 47 2.61 2.60 12.96
CA PRO A 47 3.59 2.53 11.88
C PRO A 47 2.93 2.82 10.53
N VAL A 48 3.53 3.74 9.76
CA VAL A 48 3.03 4.12 8.43
C VAL A 48 4.15 4.01 7.40
N VAL A 49 3.81 3.41 6.25
CA VAL A 49 4.65 3.40 5.05
C VAL A 49 3.84 3.99 3.91
N ALA A 50 4.31 5.10 3.33
CA ALA A 50 3.74 5.68 2.11
C ALA A 50 4.51 5.16 0.90
N ILE A 51 3.84 4.50 -0.03
CA ILE A 51 4.46 3.97 -1.27
C ILE A 51 3.96 4.81 -2.45
N HIS A 52 4.86 5.47 -3.18
CA HIS A 52 4.49 6.42 -4.23
C HIS A 52 5.34 6.28 -5.49
N GLY A 53 4.73 6.44 -6.67
CA GLY A 53 5.46 6.46 -7.94
C GLY A 53 5.95 7.85 -8.31
N ASP A 54 7.23 8.00 -8.68
CA ASP A 54 7.82 9.32 -8.98
C ASP A 54 7.34 9.96 -10.30
N ARG A 55 6.61 9.22 -11.14
CA ARG A 55 5.97 9.70 -12.38
C ARG A 55 4.44 9.72 -12.26
N ASP A 56 3.91 9.77 -11.05
CA ASP A 56 2.49 9.98 -10.82
C ASP A 56 2.09 11.42 -11.16
N ILE A 57 1.30 11.55 -12.22
CA ILE A 57 0.79 12.82 -12.74
C ILE A 57 -0.56 13.19 -12.09
N ALA A 58 -1.26 12.20 -11.53
CA ALA A 58 -2.54 12.41 -10.86
C ALA A 58 -2.33 12.94 -9.44
N VAL A 59 -1.33 12.39 -8.74
CA VAL A 59 -0.95 12.80 -7.38
C VAL A 59 0.57 13.01 -7.32
N PRO A 60 1.06 14.25 -7.14
CA PRO A 60 2.50 14.52 -7.12
C PRO A 60 3.22 13.79 -5.97
N LEU A 61 4.49 13.42 -6.19
CA LEU A 61 5.34 12.76 -5.18
C LEU A 61 5.40 13.52 -3.83
N ARG A 62 5.36 14.85 -3.87
CA ARG A 62 5.34 15.70 -2.67
C ARG A 62 4.18 15.39 -1.71
N THR A 63 3.07 14.87 -2.22
CA THR A 63 1.94 14.43 -1.40
C THR A 63 2.32 13.18 -0.59
N GLY A 64 3.03 12.23 -1.19
CA GLY A 64 3.57 11.06 -0.48
C GLY A 64 4.62 11.46 0.56
N GLU A 65 5.50 12.40 0.23
CA GLU A 65 6.49 12.96 1.16
C GLU A 65 5.83 13.64 2.37
N ASP A 66 4.80 14.47 2.14
CA ASP A 66 4.03 15.12 3.21
C ASP A 66 3.29 14.09 4.06
N ALA A 67 2.71 13.06 3.44
CA ALA A 67 2.00 12.01 4.16
C ALA A 67 2.94 11.23 5.10
N ALA A 68 4.08 10.75 4.58
CA ALA A 68 5.09 10.06 5.37
C ALA A 68 5.61 10.95 6.51
N ARG A 69 5.93 12.21 6.23
CA ARG A 69 6.43 13.15 7.26
C ARG A 69 5.41 13.38 8.37
N ARG A 70 4.13 13.65 8.03
CA ARG A 70 3.08 13.91 9.03
C ARG A 70 2.80 12.71 9.91
N ALA A 71 2.83 11.51 9.33
CA ALA A 71 2.65 10.26 10.05
C ALA A 71 3.90 9.84 10.84
N GLY A 72 5.05 10.54 10.70
CA GLY A 72 6.33 10.05 11.23
C GLY A 72 6.77 8.72 10.59
N GLY A 73 6.25 8.42 9.40
CA GLY A 73 6.40 7.16 8.70
C GLY A 73 7.58 7.11 7.73
N GLU A 74 7.66 6.00 7.00
CA GLU A 74 8.63 5.76 5.95
C GLU A 74 8.01 6.09 4.57
N LEU A 75 8.83 6.61 3.65
CA LEU A 75 8.48 6.83 2.26
C LEU A 75 9.23 5.84 1.37
N VAL A 76 8.48 5.09 0.56
CA VAL A 76 9.01 4.26 -0.52
C VAL A 76 8.70 4.94 -1.85
N VAL A 77 9.75 5.28 -2.60
CA VAL A 77 9.61 5.87 -3.94
C VAL A 77 9.87 4.80 -4.99
N VAL A 78 8.86 4.49 -5.79
CA VAL A 78 8.94 3.54 -6.90
C VAL A 78 9.37 4.30 -8.17
N HIS A 79 10.56 4.01 -8.66
CA HIS A 79 11.19 4.80 -9.72
C HIS A 79 10.62 4.49 -11.10
N GLY A 80 10.25 5.54 -11.83
CA GLY A 80 9.62 5.46 -13.14
C GLY A 80 8.14 5.03 -13.11
N ALA A 81 7.54 4.91 -11.94
CA ALA A 81 6.18 4.43 -11.74
C ALA A 81 5.14 5.55 -11.80
N THR A 82 4.01 5.27 -12.45
CA THR A 82 2.82 6.16 -12.52
C THR A 82 1.77 5.73 -11.50
N HIS A 83 0.72 6.51 -11.24
CA HIS A 83 -0.37 6.18 -10.30
C HIS A 83 -0.79 4.69 -10.23
N ALA A 84 -1.09 4.08 -11.38
CA ALA A 84 -1.54 2.68 -11.48
C ALA A 84 -0.40 1.68 -11.75
N TRP A 85 0.79 1.90 -11.18
CA TRP A 85 1.92 1.01 -11.36
C TRP A 85 1.70 -0.43 -10.85
N PRO A 86 0.93 -0.70 -9.77
CA PRO A 86 0.72 -2.10 -9.33
C PRO A 86 -0.03 -2.94 -10.37
N LEU A 87 -0.84 -2.30 -11.23
CA LEU A 87 -1.52 -2.98 -12.34
C LEU A 87 -0.60 -3.26 -13.52
N LYS A 88 0.51 -2.52 -13.65
CA LYS A 88 1.49 -2.67 -14.72
C LYS A 88 2.54 -3.72 -14.39
N ASP A 89 2.83 -3.89 -13.10
CA ASP A 89 3.74 -4.89 -12.58
C ASP A 89 3.25 -5.42 -11.23
N PRO A 90 2.61 -6.61 -11.20
CA PRO A 90 2.08 -7.20 -9.98
C PRO A 90 3.18 -7.67 -9.02
N GLU A 91 4.44 -7.75 -9.47
CA GLU A 91 5.56 -8.28 -8.68
C GLU A 91 6.20 -7.21 -7.79
N THR A 92 6.11 -5.92 -8.15
CA THR A 92 6.80 -4.84 -7.42
C THR A 92 6.24 -4.64 -6.01
N LEU A 93 4.91 -4.63 -5.83
CA LEU A 93 4.34 -4.37 -4.49
C LEU A 93 4.67 -5.51 -3.50
N PRO A 94 4.48 -6.80 -3.84
CA PRO A 94 4.91 -7.90 -2.98
C PRO A 94 6.40 -7.84 -2.65
N ALA A 95 7.26 -7.47 -3.60
CA ALA A 95 8.70 -7.35 -3.35
C ALA A 95 9.02 -6.23 -2.34
N ILE A 96 8.39 -5.05 -2.48
CA ILE A 96 8.53 -3.95 -1.51
C ILE A 96 8.05 -4.40 -0.12
N VAL A 97 6.88 -5.05 -0.03
CA VAL A 97 6.34 -5.53 1.25
C VAL A 97 7.27 -6.58 1.86
N GLY A 98 7.80 -7.51 1.07
CA GLY A 98 8.77 -8.51 1.53
C GLY A 98 10.02 -7.87 2.12
N GLU A 99 10.58 -6.84 1.47
CA GLU A 99 11.72 -6.09 2.01
C GLU A 99 11.38 -5.34 3.30
N LEU A 100 10.19 -4.73 3.37
CA LEU A 100 9.72 -4.03 4.59
C LEU A 100 9.51 -4.97 5.77
N LEU A 101 9.11 -6.21 5.51
CA LEU A 101 8.94 -7.26 6.53
C LEU A 101 10.28 -7.85 6.98
N ALA A 102 11.18 -8.13 6.03
CA ALA A 102 12.47 -8.75 6.31
C ALA A 102 13.47 -7.77 6.96
N GLU A 103 13.55 -6.56 6.43
CA GLU A 103 14.65 -5.61 6.69
C GLU A 103 14.14 -4.19 7.01
N GLY A 104 12.84 -4.04 7.28
CA GLY A 104 12.22 -2.72 7.37
C GLY A 104 11.36 -2.47 8.59
N SER A 105 10.82 -1.24 8.60
CA SER A 105 10.04 -0.71 9.73
C SER A 105 8.77 -1.51 10.01
N LEU A 106 8.21 -2.19 8.99
CA LEU A 106 7.02 -3.00 9.13
C LEU A 106 7.31 -4.28 9.93
N GLY A 107 8.40 -4.98 9.63
CA GLY A 107 8.80 -6.18 10.37
C GLY A 107 9.09 -5.88 11.84
N ASP A 108 9.81 -4.79 12.12
CA ASP A 108 10.09 -4.35 13.49
C ASP A 108 8.82 -3.99 14.25
N ALA A 109 7.89 -3.30 13.60
CA ALA A 109 6.62 -2.94 14.20
C ALA A 109 5.76 -4.17 14.53
N ILE A 110 5.71 -5.16 13.62
CA ILE A 110 4.98 -6.42 13.86
C ILE A 110 5.60 -7.18 15.03
N ARG A 111 6.92 -7.36 15.05
CA ARG A 111 7.61 -8.04 16.17
C ARG A 111 7.35 -7.34 17.50
N ARG A 112 7.36 -6.00 17.51
CA ARG A 112 7.04 -5.20 18.70
C ARG A 112 5.60 -5.43 19.16
N ALA A 113 4.63 -5.37 18.25
CA ALA A 113 3.22 -5.58 18.57
C ALA A 113 2.96 -7.00 19.12
N ILE A 114 3.55 -8.04 18.51
CA ILE A 114 3.44 -9.43 19.00
C ILE A 114 4.01 -9.54 20.42
N LYS A 115 5.18 -8.95 20.67
CA LYS A 115 5.80 -8.92 22.00
C LYS A 115 4.96 -8.16 23.03
N GLU A 116 4.37 -7.03 22.66
CA GLU A 116 3.49 -6.25 23.54
C GLU A 116 2.19 -7.00 23.90
N ALA A 117 1.74 -7.92 23.03
CA ALA A 117 0.66 -8.86 23.32
C ALA A 117 1.10 -10.07 24.18
N GLY A 118 2.37 -10.14 24.61
CA GLY A 118 2.90 -11.22 25.44
C GLY A 118 3.26 -12.51 24.70
N LEU A 119 3.38 -12.45 23.37
CA LEU A 119 3.73 -13.58 22.52
C LEU A 119 5.21 -13.52 22.11
N ASP A 120 5.78 -14.67 21.74
CA ASP A 120 7.13 -14.75 21.18
C ASP A 120 7.13 -14.30 19.71
N PRO A 121 7.78 -13.19 19.34
CA PRO A 121 7.78 -12.69 17.97
C PRO A 121 8.41 -13.64 16.94
N ASP A 122 9.28 -14.55 17.37
CA ASP A 122 10.00 -15.47 16.46
C ASP A 122 9.39 -16.89 16.47
N GLY A 123 8.45 -17.16 17.37
CA GLY A 123 7.89 -18.50 17.62
C GLY A 123 6.37 -18.60 17.65
N ALA A 124 5.65 -17.49 17.81
CA ALA A 124 4.19 -17.50 17.86
C ALA A 124 3.58 -17.94 16.51
N SER A 125 2.62 -18.86 16.58
CA SER A 125 1.84 -19.27 15.41
C SER A 125 0.87 -18.17 14.99
N LEU A 126 0.45 -18.21 13.71
CA LEU A 126 -0.55 -17.26 13.19
C LEU A 126 -1.86 -17.31 13.99
N SER A 127 -2.32 -18.49 14.40
CA SER A 127 -3.53 -18.64 15.22
C SER A 127 -3.41 -17.98 16.59
N GLU A 128 -2.24 -18.01 17.22
CA GLU A 128 -2.01 -17.33 18.50
C GLU A 128 -2.02 -15.81 18.33
N VAL A 129 -1.40 -15.30 17.26
CA VAL A 129 -1.41 -13.87 16.94
C VAL A 129 -2.84 -13.40 16.62
N GLU A 130 -3.59 -14.17 15.83
CA GLU A 130 -4.99 -13.87 15.50
C GLU A 130 -5.87 -13.84 16.77
N ALA A 131 -5.73 -14.82 17.66
CA ALA A 131 -6.49 -14.87 18.91
C ALA A 131 -6.16 -13.71 19.85
N ALA A 132 -4.92 -13.21 19.83
CA ALA A 132 -4.50 -12.07 20.64
C ALA A 132 -4.94 -10.72 20.06
N MET A 133 -4.99 -10.59 18.73
CA MET A 133 -5.17 -9.29 18.05
C MET A 133 -6.58 -9.07 17.48
N CYS A 134 -7.33 -10.14 17.23
CA CYS A 134 -8.67 -10.06 16.65
C CYS A 134 -9.73 -10.46 17.68
N ALA A 135 -10.88 -9.79 17.63
CA ALA A 135 -12.06 -10.27 18.33
C ALA A 135 -12.45 -11.67 17.78
N PRO A 136 -12.99 -12.59 18.62
CA PRO A 136 -13.34 -13.94 18.18
C PRO A 136 -14.33 -13.99 17.01
N ASP A 137 -15.16 -12.95 16.84
CA ASP A 137 -16.16 -12.78 15.79
C ASP A 137 -15.70 -11.81 14.67
N ALA A 138 -14.43 -11.40 14.67
CA ALA A 138 -13.90 -10.49 13.67
C ALA A 138 -13.99 -11.11 12.26
N ARG A 139 -14.65 -10.40 11.34
CA ARG A 139 -14.87 -10.87 9.96
C ARG A 139 -13.59 -11.17 9.20
N ILE A 140 -12.46 -10.56 9.58
CA ILE A 140 -11.16 -10.80 8.97
C ILE A 140 -10.73 -12.27 9.10
N LEU A 141 -11.10 -12.94 10.20
CA LEU A 141 -10.81 -14.36 10.43
C LEU A 141 -11.56 -15.27 9.45
N GLY A 142 -12.70 -14.81 8.91
CA GLY A 142 -13.45 -15.51 7.86
C GLY A 142 -12.99 -15.18 6.43
N LEU A 143 -12.10 -14.20 6.26
CA LEU A 143 -11.49 -13.87 4.96
C LEU A 143 -10.24 -14.72 4.69
N VAL A 144 -9.66 -15.30 5.74
CA VAL A 144 -8.64 -16.34 5.62
C VAL A 144 -9.33 -17.61 5.15
N ALA A 145 -9.42 -17.76 3.82
CA ALA A 145 -8.93 -18.95 3.17
C ALA A 145 -9.07 -20.23 4.03
N GLY A 146 -10.26 -20.83 4.10
CA GLY A 146 -10.48 -22.10 4.79
C GLY A 146 -9.52 -23.21 4.31
N PRO A 147 -9.41 -24.35 5.01
CA PRO A 147 -8.53 -25.44 4.59
C PRO A 147 -8.92 -25.88 3.16
N GLY A 148 -8.09 -25.50 2.18
CA GLY A 148 -8.41 -25.59 0.75
C GLY A 148 -8.20 -24.31 -0.06
N SER A 149 -7.96 -23.16 0.56
CA SER A 149 -7.39 -22.00 -0.13
C SER A 149 -5.87 -22.11 -0.16
N GLU A 150 -5.40 -23.19 -0.78
CA GLU A 150 -4.30 -23.00 -1.71
C GLU A 150 -4.79 -21.95 -2.70
N LEU A 151 -4.12 -20.80 -2.76
CA LEU A 151 -3.97 -20.13 -4.05
C LEU A 151 -3.57 -21.26 -5.01
N ALA A 152 -4.51 -21.71 -5.83
CA ALA A 152 -4.45 -23.00 -6.51
C ALA A 152 -3.01 -23.30 -6.99
N PRO A 153 -2.44 -24.49 -6.71
CA PRO A 153 -1.08 -24.83 -7.13
C PRO A 153 -0.87 -24.63 -8.65
N ASP A 154 -1.96 -24.64 -9.42
CA ASP A 154 -1.98 -24.55 -10.88
C ASP A 154 -2.57 -23.24 -11.46
N GLY A 155 -2.86 -22.23 -10.62
CA GLY A 155 -3.60 -21.02 -11.04
C GLY A 155 -2.80 -19.73 -11.22
N LEU A 156 -1.67 -19.58 -10.51
CA LEU A 156 -0.77 -18.42 -10.64
C LEU A 156 0.54 -18.89 -11.30
N ARG A 157 0.53 -19.00 -12.63
CA ARG A 157 1.68 -19.51 -13.39
C ARG A 157 2.93 -18.63 -13.25
N ASP A 158 4.06 -19.34 -13.12
CA ASP A 158 5.47 -18.95 -13.15
C ASP A 158 6.09 -18.45 -11.86
N ARG A 159 7.33 -18.93 -11.62
CA ARG A 159 8.27 -18.44 -10.59
C ARG A 159 8.16 -16.91 -10.44
N PRO A 160 8.24 -16.36 -9.21
CA PRO A 160 8.17 -14.93 -8.98
C PRO A 160 9.12 -14.23 -9.95
N ARG A 161 8.55 -13.41 -10.83
CA ARG A 161 9.35 -12.71 -11.83
C ARG A 161 10.05 -11.55 -11.14
N ARG A 162 11.25 -11.21 -11.62
CA ARG A 162 11.96 -10.05 -11.09
C ARG A 162 11.09 -8.80 -11.28
N PRO A 163 10.87 -8.00 -10.21
CA PRO A 163 10.15 -6.74 -10.33
C PRO A 163 10.71 -5.87 -11.45
N ARG A 164 9.81 -5.25 -12.21
CA ARG A 164 10.18 -4.32 -13.27
C ARG A 164 10.76 -3.03 -12.70
N TYR A 165 10.20 -2.58 -11.59
CA TYR A 165 10.56 -1.31 -10.97
C TYR A 165 11.65 -1.51 -9.91
N THR A 166 12.42 -0.45 -9.69
CA THR A 166 13.28 -0.31 -8.51
C THR A 166 12.69 0.73 -7.57
N TRP A 167 13.10 0.71 -6.32
CA TRP A 167 12.61 1.64 -5.32
C TRP A 167 13.71 2.09 -4.36
N THR A 168 13.45 3.20 -3.70
CA THR A 168 14.25 3.70 -2.58
C THR A 168 13.37 3.92 -1.37
N ARG A 169 13.97 3.78 -0.19
CA ARG A 169 13.32 3.87 1.10
C ARG A 169 13.97 4.98 1.91
N THR A 170 13.15 5.87 2.46
CA THR A 170 13.64 7.00 3.26
C THR A 170 12.68 7.26 4.41
N ARG A 171 13.21 7.66 5.57
CA ARG A 171 12.39 8.23 6.65
C ARG A 171 12.55 9.75 6.61
N PRO A 172 11.50 10.52 6.25
CA PRO A 172 11.59 11.97 6.22
C PRO A 172 11.92 12.52 7.61
N LEU A 173 12.84 13.49 7.68
CA LEU A 173 13.16 14.16 8.94
C LEU A 173 11.94 14.98 9.43
N PRO A 174 11.66 15.02 10.74
CA PRO A 174 10.73 15.99 11.28
C PRO A 174 11.23 17.41 11.00
N THR A 175 10.34 18.34 10.69
CA THR A 175 10.68 19.76 10.68
C THR A 175 10.69 20.23 12.14
N GLY A 176 11.78 20.91 12.53
CA GLY A 176 11.89 21.58 13.83
C GLY A 176 11.01 22.80 13.95
#